data_AF-A0A3D1CYZ0-F1
#
_entry.id   AF-A0A3D1CYZ0-F1
#
_cell.length_a   1.000
_cell.length_b   1.000
_cell.length_c   1.000
_cell.angle_alpha   90.00
_cell.angle_beta   90.00
_cell.angle_gamma   90.00
#
_symmetry.space_group_name_H-M   'P 1'
#
loop_
_entity.id
_entity.type
_entity.pdbx_description
1 polymer ?
#
loop_
_entity_poly.entity_id
_entity_poly.type
_entity_poly.pdbx_seq_one_letter_code
_entity_poly.pdbx_strand_id
1 'polypeptide(L)' 'RIRNFQPPVDGNEIMEVFGLPQGREIGILKTAIKDAILDGVIPNEHDAAYAFMLEKAREMNLKPVAQR' A
#
# COMPACT_ATOMS: atom_id res chain seq x y z
N ARG A 1 -14.01 5.76 15.49
CA ARG A 1 -12.63 5.20 15.47
C ARG A 1 -12.75 3.71 15.16
N ILE A 2 -12.49 3.26 13.92
CA ILE A 2 -12.57 1.84 13.57
C ILE A 2 -11.35 1.15 14.21
N ARG A 3 -11.56 0.54 15.38
CA ARG A 3 -10.47 -0.01 16.22
C ARG A 3 -9.94 -1.36 15.70
N ASN A 4 -10.63 -2.00 14.76
CA ASN A 4 -10.29 -3.33 14.23
C ASN A 4 -10.02 -3.31 12.72
N PHE A 5 -9.83 -2.14 12.10
CA PHE A 5 -9.50 -2.09 10.68
C PHE A 5 -8.04 -2.47 10.49
N GLN A 6 -7.81 -3.65 9.92
CA GLN A 6 -6.52 -4.02 9.35
C GLN A 6 -6.62 -3.89 7.82
N PRO A 7 -5.77 -3.06 7.19
CA PRO A 7 -5.67 -3.06 5.74
C PRO A 7 -5.19 -4.45 5.27
N PRO A 8 -5.61 -4.90 4.09
CA PRO A 8 -5.29 -6.23 3.61
C PRO A 8 -3.83 -6.34 3.15
N VAL A 9 -3.16 -5.22 2.87
CA VAL A 9 -1.72 -5.13 2.58
C VAL A 9 -1.00 -4.53 3.78
N ASP A 10 0.09 -5.17 4.20
CA ASP A 10 0.89 -4.74 5.35
C ASP A 10 2.21 -4.03 4.94
N GLY A 11 2.97 -3.57 5.94
CA GLY A 11 4.23 -2.88 5.69
C GLY A 11 5.35 -3.80 5.20
N ASN A 12 5.32 -5.08 5.57
CA ASN A 12 6.33 -6.06 5.15
C ASN A 12 6.15 -6.39 3.68
N GLU A 13 4.91 -6.57 3.24
CA GLU A 13 4.58 -6.80 1.84
C GLU A 13 5.04 -5.62 0.96
N ILE A 14 4.81 -4.37 1.39
CA ILE A 14 5.34 -3.19 0.68
C ILE A 14 6.87 -3.25 0.57
N MET A 15 7.56 -3.60 1.66
CA MET A 15 9.02 -3.71 1.66
C MET A 15 9.51 -4.78 0.69
N GLU A 16 8.87 -5.95 0.65
CA GLU A 16 9.23 -7.05 -0.25
C GLU A 16 8.94 -6.70 -1.71
N VAL A 17 7.79 -6.10 -2.00
CA VAL A 17 7.36 -5.76 -3.36
C VAL A 17 8.26 -4.71 -3.99
N PHE A 18 8.68 -3.69 -3.23
CA PHE A 18 9.50 -2.58 -3.75
C PHE A 18 10.99 -2.68 -3.38
N GLY A 19 11.38 -3.67 -2.58
CA GLY A 19 12.74 -3.78 -2.06
C GLY A 19 13.17 -2.57 -1.23
N LEU A 20 12.22 -1.93 -0.53
CA LEU A 20 12.46 -0.70 0.21
C LEU A 20 12.83 -0.99 1.66
N PRO A 21 13.78 -0.24 2.25
CA PRO A 21 14.03 -0.29 3.68
C PRO A 21 12.86 0.35 4.45
N GLN A 22 12.74 0.01 5.73
CA GLN A 22 11.78 0.68 6.62
C GLN A 22 11.99 2.20 6.56
N GLY A 23 10.93 2.96 6.25
CA GLY A 23 11.05 4.38 5.97
C GLY A 23 9.73 5.09 5.71
N ARG A 24 9.84 6.36 5.29
CA ARG A 24 8.69 7.25 5.08
C ARG A 24 7.78 6.77 3.96
N GLU A 25 8.33 6.20 2.90
CA GLU A 25 7.59 5.75 1.73
C GLU A 25 6.55 4.69 2.06
N ILE A 26 6.92 3.71 2.91
CA ILE A 26 6.01 2.67 3.40
C ILE A 26 4.88 3.28 4.23
N GLY A 27 5.21 4.26 5.09
CA GLY A 27 4.21 4.97 5.89
C GLY A 27 3.18 5.70 5.01
N ILE A 28 3.64 6.33 3.93
CA ILE A 28 2.77 7.01 2.96
C ILE A 28 1.86 6.00 2.26
N LEU A 29 2.40 4.90 1.73
CA LEU A 29 1.62 3.87 1.04
C LEU A 29 0.55 3.25 1.96
N LYS A 30 0.92 2.88 3.19
CA LYS A 30 -0.02 2.34 4.19
C LYS A 30 -1.15 3.32 4.51
N THR A 31 -0.81 4.60 4.62
CA THR A 31 -1.81 5.64 4.93
C THR A 31 -2.73 5.85 3.73
N ALA A 32 -2.18 5.94 2.52
CA ALA A 32 -2.95 6.10 1.30
C ALA A 32 -3.93 4.93 1.07
N ILE A 33 -3.50 3.68 1.25
CA ILE A 33 -4.36 2.50 1.13
C ILE A 33 -5.48 2.55 2.17
N LYS A 34 -5.13 2.85 3.43
CA LYS A 34 -6.12 2.93 4.52
C LYS A 34 -7.16 4.02 4.23
N ASP A 35 -6.72 5.21 3.85
CA ASP A 35 -7.61 6.34 3.57
C ASP A 35 -8.50 6.02 2.36
N ALA A 36 -7.95 5.43 1.30
CA ALA A 36 -8.72 5.00 0.13
C ALA A 36 -9.82 3.96 0.47
N ILE A 37 -9.56 3.04 1.40
CA ILE A 37 -10.58 2.08 1.87
C ILE A 37 -11.64 2.77 2.73
N LEU A 38 -11.23 3.67 3.63
CA LEU A 38 -12.16 4.40 4.51
C LEU A 38 -13.05 5.38 3.74
N ASP A 39 -12.51 6.00 2.70
CA ASP A 39 -13.21 6.91 1.80
C ASP A 39 -14.06 6.18 0.75
N GLY A 40 -13.96 4.84 0.68
CA GLY A 40 -14.70 4.00 -0.27
C GLY A 40 -14.20 4.09 -1.71
N VAL A 41 -12.97 4.55 -1.92
CA VAL A 41 -12.30 4.60 -3.23
C VAL A 41 -11.96 3.20 -3.72
N ILE A 42 -11.49 2.34 -2.81
CA ILE A 42 -11.21 0.93 -3.08
C ILE A 42 -11.88 0.03 -2.03
N PRO A 43 -12.27 -1.21 -2.38
CA PRO A 43 -12.77 -2.16 -1.40
C PRO A 43 -11.66 -2.63 -0.44
N ASN A 44 -12.06 -3.14 0.72
CA ASN A 44 -11.15 -3.74 1.71
C ASN A 44 -10.70 -5.15 1.28
N GLU A 45 -10.12 -5.26 0.09
CA GLU A 45 -9.68 -6.50 -0.54
C GLU A 45 -8.19 -6.39 -0.90
N HIS A 46 -7.47 -7.52 -0.77
CA HIS A 46 -6.03 -7.56 -1.01
C HIS A 46 -5.67 -7.10 -2.41
N ASP A 47 -6.30 -7.66 -3.44
CA ASP A 47 -6.03 -7.33 -4.84
C ASP A 47 -6.25 -5.84 -5.15
N ALA A 48 -7.32 -5.25 -4.62
CA ALA A 48 -7.63 -3.84 -4.82
C ALA A 48 -6.63 -2.91 -4.11
N ALA A 49 -6.28 -3.25 -2.86
CA ALA A 49 -5.25 -2.53 -2.11
C ALA A 49 -3.87 -2.65 -2.76
N TYR A 50 -3.53 -3.82 -3.29
CA TYR A 50 -2.28 -4.09 -3.99
C TYR A 50 -2.18 -3.30 -5.29
N ALA A 51 -3.25 -3.29 -6.10
CA ALA A 51 -3.32 -2.46 -7.31
C ALA A 51 -3.15 -0.97 -7.00
N PHE A 52 -3.88 -0.47 -6.00
CA PHE A 52 -3.79 0.92 -5.56
C PHE A 52 -2.38 1.26 -5.03
N MET A 53 -1.77 0.36 -4.26
CA MET A 53 -0.40 0.49 -3.79
C MET A 53 0.58 0.65 -4.95
N LEU A 54 0.47 -0.17 -6.01
CA LEU A 54 1.33 -0.08 -7.20
C LEU A 54 1.14 1.26 -7.94
N GLU A 55 -0.10 1.71 -8.10
CA GLU A 55 -0.38 3.01 -8.72
C GLU A 55 0.23 4.16 -7.92
N LYS A 56 0.04 4.15 -6.59
CA LYS A 56 0.57 5.18 -5.70
C LYS A 56 2.10 5.17 -5.66
N ALA A 57 2.69 3.98 -5.64
CA ALA A 57 4.14 3.81 -5.71
C ALA A 57 4.70 4.38 -7.02
N ARG A 58 4.01 4.17 -8.15
CA ARG A 58 4.40 4.73 -9.45
C ARG A 58 4.39 6.26 -9.43
N GLU A 59 3.41 6.90 -8.80
CA GLU A 59 3.39 8.37 -8.61
C GLU A 59 4.58 8.86 -7.79
N MET A 60 5.07 8.03 -6.87
CA MET A 60 6.24 8.29 -6.03
C MET A 60 7.57 7.91 -6.72
N ASN A 61 7.57 7.52 -7.99
CA ASN A 61 8.72 6.97 -8.73
C ASN A 61 9.33 5.69 -8.12
N LEU A 62 8.55 4.96 -7.33
CA LEU A 62 8.92 3.65 -6.79
C LEU A 62 8.63 2.55 -7.81
N LYS A 63 9.53 1.57 -7.91
CA LYS A 63 9.40 0.45 -8.85
C LYS A 63 9.45 -0.88 -8.10
N PRO A 64 8.53 -1.81 -8.38
CA PRO A 64 8.56 -3.12 -7.74
C PRO A 64 9.79 -3.92 -8.20
N VAL A 65 10.38 -4.70 -7.31
CA VAL A 65 11.57 -5.52 -7.60
C VAL A 65 11.26 -6.73 -8.48
N ALA A 66 10.02 -7.21 -8.47
CA ALA A 66 9.57 -8.37 -9.25
C ALA A 66 9.41 -8.11 -10.77
N GLN A 67 9.74 -6.91 -11.25
CA GLN A 67 9.69 -6.54 -12.68
C GLN A 67 11.03 -6.78 -13.42
N ARG A 68 11.91 -7.66 -12.93
CA ARG A 68 13.17 -8.03 -13.59
C ARG A 68 13.07 -9.33 -14.37
#